data_AF-A0A976DRC7-F1
#
_entry.id   AF-A0A976DRC7-F1
#
_cell.length_a   1.000
_cell.length_b   1.000
_cell.length_c   1.000
_cell.angle_alpha   90.00
_cell.angle_beta   90.00
_cell.angle_gamma   90.00
#
_symmetry.space_group_name_H-M   'P 1'
#
loop_
_entity.id
_entity.type
_entity.pdbx_description
1 polymer ?
#
loop_
_entity_poly.entity_id
_entity_poly.type
_entity_poly.pdbx_seq_one_letter_code
_entity_poly.pdbx_strand_id
1 'polypeptide(L)'
;HEIFLNCILARPGCPVFVPASAKTDPRKLTVIGDIACDPTSDFSPIKVYDRATDWDAPALRVHDAPPLDVTAIDNLPSLMPVESSEDYAAQLLPSLLTLTDLGAGVWGRAKAEFDAHVANV
;
A
#
# COMPACT_ATOMS: atom_id res chain seq x y z
N HIS A 1 0.19 2.17 -21.83
CA HIS A 1 1.54 2.06 -21.25
C HIS A 1 1.85 0.58 -21.02
N GLU A 2 3.12 0.19 -20.97
CA GLU A 2 3.53 -1.21 -20.69
C GLU A 2 3.63 -1.48 -19.18
N ILE A 3 3.93 -0.44 -18.39
CA ILE A 3 4.01 -0.50 -16.94
C ILE A 3 2.99 0.48 -16.35
N PHE A 4 2.29 0.05 -15.30
CA PHE A 4 1.41 0.88 -14.47
C PHE A 4 1.85 0.79 -13.02
N LEU A 5 2.04 1.95 -12.36
CA LEU A 5 2.37 2.02 -10.93
C LEU A 5 1.23 2.74 -10.20
N ASN A 6 0.56 2.04 -9.28
CA ASN A 6 -0.47 2.63 -8.44
C ASN A 6 0.13 3.05 -7.09
N CYS A 7 0.16 4.36 -6.84
CA CYS A 7 0.55 4.95 -5.55
C CYS A 7 -0.63 5.66 -4.86
N ILE A 8 -1.87 5.34 -5.25
CA ILE A 8 -3.08 5.94 -4.68
C ILE A 8 -3.66 4.96 -3.65
N LEU A 9 -3.69 5.37 -2.39
CA LEU A 9 -4.48 4.67 -1.37
C LEU A 9 -5.96 4.95 -1.61
N ALA A 10 -6.68 3.93 -2.07
CA ALA A 10 -8.07 4.06 -2.44
C ALA A 10 -8.98 4.33 -1.24
N ARG A 11 -10.05 5.08 -1.50
CA ARG A 11 -11.08 5.47 -0.54
C ARG A 11 -12.47 5.25 -1.17
N PRO A 12 -13.57 5.30 -0.39
CA PRO A 12 -14.91 5.25 -0.95
C PRO A 12 -15.08 6.21 -2.14
N GLY A 13 -15.53 5.67 -3.28
CA GLY A 13 -15.69 6.42 -4.54
C GLY A 13 -14.46 6.43 -5.46
N CYS A 14 -13.37 5.74 -5.11
CA CYS A 14 -12.23 5.57 -6.00
C CYS A 14 -12.66 4.85 -7.30
N PRO A 15 -12.36 5.40 -8.49
CA PRO A 15 -12.69 4.75 -9.76
C PRO A 15 -11.79 3.54 -10.00
N VAL A 16 -12.31 2.57 -10.77
CA VAL A 16 -11.53 1.41 -11.23
C VAL A 16 -10.62 1.85 -12.38
N PHE A 17 -9.30 1.74 -12.18
CA PHE A 17 -8.30 2.03 -13.22
C PHE A 17 -8.01 0.82 -14.09
N VAL A 18 -7.95 -0.36 -13.47
CA VAL A 18 -7.66 -1.62 -14.16
C VAL A 18 -8.82 -2.59 -13.89
N PRO A 19 -9.80 -2.69 -14.79
CA PRO A 19 -10.91 -3.62 -14.64
C PRO A 19 -10.44 -5.07 -14.84
N ALA A 20 -11.23 -6.04 -14.39
CA ALA A 20 -10.94 -7.46 -14.61
C ALA A 20 -10.81 -7.82 -16.12
N SER A 21 -11.53 -7.10 -16.99
CA SER A 21 -11.46 -7.28 -18.45
C SER A 21 -10.08 -6.95 -19.03
N ALA A 22 -9.25 -6.18 -18.31
CA ALA A 22 -7.89 -5.87 -18.74
C ALA A 22 -7.04 -7.13 -18.95
N LYS A 23 -7.41 -8.28 -18.38
CA LYS A 23 -6.75 -9.56 -18.69
C LYS A 23 -6.84 -9.90 -20.18
N THR A 24 -7.99 -9.67 -20.80
CA THR A 24 -8.34 -10.13 -22.16
C THR A 24 -8.49 -9.01 -23.19
N ASP A 25 -8.73 -7.77 -22.76
CA ASP A 25 -8.89 -6.63 -23.67
C ASP A 25 -7.58 -6.33 -24.43
N PRO A 26 -7.64 -5.75 -25.65
CA PRO A 26 -6.45 -5.30 -26.35
C PRO A 26 -5.66 -4.29 -25.52
N ARG A 27 -4.46 -4.69 -25.07
CA ARG A 27 -3.62 -3.88 -24.19
C ARG A 27 -2.16 -3.90 -24.58
N LYS A 28 -1.46 -2.83 -24.20
CA LYS A 28 0.01 -2.80 -24.11
C LYS A 28 0.54 -3.10 -22.71
N LEU A 29 -0.32 -2.97 -21.70
CA LEU A 29 0.05 -3.14 -20.28
C LEU A 29 0.50 -4.57 -20.03
N THR A 30 1.66 -4.77 -19.44
CA THR A 30 2.23 -6.09 -19.13
C THR A 30 2.67 -6.22 -17.67
N VAL A 31 2.91 -5.11 -16.98
CA VAL A 31 3.32 -5.09 -15.57
C VAL A 31 2.52 -4.06 -14.79
N ILE A 32 2.05 -4.43 -13.61
CA ILE A 32 1.43 -3.55 -12.62
C ILE A 32 2.24 -3.62 -11.33
N GLY A 33 2.73 -2.48 -10.86
CA GLY A 33 3.17 -2.32 -9.47
C GLY A 33 2.08 -1.63 -8.67
N ASP A 34 1.45 -2.35 -7.74
CA ASP A 34 0.47 -1.78 -6.82
C ASP A 34 1.14 -1.51 -5.46
N ILE A 35 1.62 -0.28 -5.27
CA ILE A 35 2.33 0.15 -4.06
C ILE A 35 1.33 0.34 -2.90
N ALA A 36 0.11 0.76 -3.22
CA ALA A 36 -0.97 0.97 -2.26
C ALA A 36 -1.89 -0.26 -2.14
N CYS A 37 -1.33 -1.45 -2.33
CA CYS A 37 -2.10 -2.68 -2.47
C CYS A 37 -2.96 -2.97 -1.23
N ASP A 38 -4.26 -3.18 -1.47
CA ASP A 38 -5.21 -3.75 -0.53
C ASP A 38 -6.24 -4.55 -1.35
N PRO A 39 -5.89 -5.79 -1.76
CA PRO A 39 -6.74 -6.59 -2.64
C PRO A 39 -8.09 -6.97 -2.02
N THR A 40 -8.17 -6.95 -0.69
CA THR A 40 -9.41 -7.25 0.05
C THR A 40 -10.37 -6.06 0.13
N SER A 41 -9.90 -4.85 -0.22
CA SER A 41 -10.73 -3.66 -0.20
C SER A 41 -11.70 -3.60 -1.37
N ASP A 42 -12.97 -3.32 -1.06
CA ASP A 42 -13.99 -2.98 -2.06
C ASP A 42 -13.55 -1.79 -2.94
N PHE A 43 -12.73 -0.91 -2.39
CA PHE A 43 -12.24 0.30 -3.04
C PHE A 43 -11.01 0.08 -3.92
N SER A 44 -10.42 -1.13 -3.96
CA SER A 44 -9.23 -1.40 -4.77
C SER A 44 -9.45 -0.98 -6.24
N PRO A 45 -8.59 -0.13 -6.83
CA PRO A 45 -8.79 0.37 -8.19
C PRO A 45 -8.28 -0.62 -9.25
N ILE A 46 -7.66 -1.73 -8.84
CA ILE A 46 -7.07 -2.75 -9.70
C ILE A 46 -7.78 -4.09 -9.42
N LYS A 47 -8.61 -4.55 -10.36
CA LYS A 47 -9.49 -5.72 -10.19
C LYS A 47 -8.99 -6.98 -10.90
N VAL A 48 -7.68 -7.13 -11.10
CA VAL A 48 -7.09 -8.27 -11.82
C VAL A 48 -6.43 -9.32 -10.92
N TYR A 49 -6.26 -9.03 -9.63
CA TYR A 49 -5.59 -9.90 -8.65
C TYR A 49 -6.38 -9.96 -7.33
N ASP A 50 -6.09 -10.96 -6.48
CA ASP A 50 -6.90 -11.31 -5.30
C ASP A 50 -6.11 -11.41 -3.98
N ARG A 51 -4.79 -11.27 -4.01
CA ARG A 51 -3.92 -11.39 -2.84
C ARG A 51 -2.63 -10.57 -2.98
N ALA A 52 -2.06 -10.18 -1.85
CA ALA A 52 -0.73 -9.59 -1.82
C ALA A 52 0.32 -10.60 -2.29
N THR A 53 1.39 -10.11 -2.88
CA THR A 53 2.61 -10.88 -3.15
C THR A 53 3.58 -10.70 -1.98
N ASP A 54 4.54 -11.60 -1.84
CA ASP A 54 5.57 -11.53 -0.79
C ASP A 54 6.98 -11.59 -1.39
N TRP A 55 8.01 -11.63 -0.54
CA TRP A 55 9.40 -11.64 -0.99
C TRP A 55 9.81 -12.97 -1.66
N ASP A 56 9.15 -14.08 -1.34
CA ASP A 56 9.43 -15.39 -1.94
C ASP A 56 8.76 -15.53 -3.32
N ALA A 57 7.59 -14.92 -3.49
CA ALA A 57 6.81 -14.85 -4.72
C ALA A 57 6.42 -13.38 -5.05
N PRO A 58 7.38 -12.54 -5.49
CA PRO A 58 7.22 -11.08 -5.60
C PRO A 58 6.35 -10.62 -6.76
N ALA A 59 5.97 -11.52 -7.66
CA ALA A 59 5.12 -11.23 -8.80
C ALA A 59 4.08 -12.34 -9.00
N LEU A 60 2.85 -11.92 -9.30
CA LEU A 60 1.75 -12.78 -9.64
C LEU A 60 1.39 -12.63 -11.12
N ARG A 61 1.51 -13.72 -11.88
CA ARG A 61 0.95 -13.84 -13.23
C ARG A 61 -0.57 -13.87 -13.15
N VAL A 62 -1.23 -12.84 -13.67
CA VAL A 62 -2.71 -12.73 -13.70
C VAL A 62 -3.32 -12.97 -15.09
N HIS A 63 -2.50 -12.99 -16.15
CA HIS A 63 -2.89 -13.41 -17.50
C HIS A 63 -1.67 -13.80 -18.35
N ASP A 64 -1.76 -14.83 -19.19
CA ASP A 64 -0.60 -15.41 -19.88
C ASP A 64 -0.17 -14.72 -21.18
N ALA A 65 -1.10 -14.34 -22.06
CA ALA A 65 -0.77 -13.88 -23.41
C ALA A 65 -1.74 -12.78 -23.93
N PRO A 66 -1.27 -11.52 -24.09
CA PRO A 66 0.04 -11.01 -23.66
C PRO A 66 0.20 -11.13 -22.14
N PRO A 67 1.41 -11.33 -21.59
CA PRO A 67 1.56 -11.51 -20.15
C PRO A 67 1.06 -10.29 -19.38
N LEU A 68 0.46 -10.51 -18.20
CA LEU A 68 0.16 -9.47 -17.22
C LEU A 68 0.61 -9.96 -15.85
N ASP A 69 1.59 -9.27 -15.29
CA ASP A 69 2.17 -9.56 -13.98
C ASP A 69 1.85 -8.42 -13.01
N VAL A 70 1.55 -8.77 -11.75
CA VAL A 70 1.25 -7.81 -10.68
C VAL A 70 2.24 -8.02 -9.54
N THR A 71 2.85 -6.93 -9.07
CA THR A 71 3.57 -6.88 -7.79
C THR A 71 2.72 -6.09 -6.79
N ALA A 72 2.42 -6.69 -5.65
CA ALA A 72 1.56 -6.15 -4.59
C ALA A 72 2.15 -6.52 -3.21
N ILE A 73 3.44 -6.20 -3.00
CA ILE A 73 4.13 -6.37 -1.72
C ILE A 73 3.77 -5.18 -0.84
N ASP A 74 3.26 -5.43 0.37
CA ASP A 74 2.73 -4.40 1.27
C ASP A 74 3.81 -3.67 2.10
N ASN A 75 5.03 -4.21 2.12
CA ASN A 75 6.15 -3.68 2.90
C ASN A 75 7.37 -3.31 2.02
N LEU A 76 7.12 -2.75 0.83
CA LEU A 76 8.14 -2.30 -0.14
C LEU A 76 9.32 -1.48 0.43
N PRO A 77 9.16 -0.62 1.46
CA PRO A 77 10.31 0.05 2.09
C PRO A 77 11.41 -0.93 2.57
N SER A 78 11.04 -2.18 2.88
CA SER A 78 11.99 -3.23 3.28
C SER A 78 12.99 -3.63 2.19
N LEU A 79 12.76 -3.23 0.93
CA LEU A 79 13.72 -3.41 -0.16
C LEU A 79 14.99 -2.56 0.02
N MET A 80 14.84 -1.39 0.65
CA MET A 80 15.94 -0.46 0.97
C MET A 80 15.89 -0.17 2.47
N PRO A 81 16.23 -1.15 3.33
CA PRO A 81 15.92 -1.10 4.75
C PRO A 81 16.73 -0.02 5.50
N VAL A 82 17.97 0.24 5.07
CA VAL A 82 18.83 1.27 5.68
C VAL A 82 18.25 2.65 5.40
N GLU A 83 18.05 2.98 4.12
CA GLU A 83 17.58 4.27 3.66
C GLU A 83 16.17 4.56 4.17
N SER A 84 15.28 3.57 4.15
CA SER A 84 13.92 3.71 4.68
C SER A 84 13.92 3.95 6.19
N SER A 85 14.85 3.30 6.92
CA SER A 85 14.98 3.51 8.37
C SER A 85 15.53 4.89 8.70
N GLU A 86 16.54 5.37 7.97
CA GLU A 86 17.12 6.70 8.14
C GLU A 86 16.10 7.81 7.85
N ASP A 87 15.35 7.69 6.75
CA ASP A 87 14.30 8.66 6.40
C ASP A 87 13.17 8.70 7.45
N TYR A 88 12.65 7.53 7.84
CA TYR A 88 11.63 7.44 8.87
C TYR A 88 12.11 7.98 10.22
N ALA A 89 13.33 7.64 10.65
CA ALA A 89 13.91 8.12 11.90
C ALA A 89 14.07 9.64 11.92
N ALA A 90 14.50 10.24 10.81
CA ALA A 90 14.63 11.69 10.68
C ALA A 90 13.28 12.40 10.82
N GLN A 91 12.22 11.84 10.22
CA GLN A 91 10.86 12.38 10.33
C GLN A 91 10.24 12.18 11.71
N LEU A 92 10.57 11.07 12.40
CA LEU A 92 10.05 10.74 13.72
C LEU A 92 10.76 11.51 14.85
N LEU A 93 12.04 11.85 14.68
CA LEU A 93 12.87 12.48 15.71
C LEU A 93 12.25 13.72 16.38
N PRO A 94 11.63 14.68 15.66
CA PRO A 94 10.96 15.83 16.30
C PRO A 94 9.86 15.41 17.28
N SER A 95 9.14 14.31 17.00
CA SER A 95 8.12 13.77 17.90
C SER A 95 8.76 13.14 19.14
N LEU A 96 9.83 12.37 18.97
CA LEU A 96 10.56 11.71 20.07
C LEU A 96 11.14 12.72 21.06
N LEU A 97 11.64 13.86 20.58
CA LEU A 97 12.17 14.92 21.45
C LEU A 97 11.10 15.54 22.37
N THR A 98 9.81 15.31 22.11
CA THR A 98 8.69 15.80 22.94
C THR A 98 8.18 14.78 23.97
N LEU A 99 8.83 13.61 24.09
CA LEU A 99 8.41 12.54 25.02
C LEU A 99 8.36 12.95 26.51
N THR A 100 9.01 14.05 26.89
CA THR A 100 8.95 14.58 28.26
C THR A 100 7.58 15.18 28.63
N ASP A 101 6.70 15.40 27.64
CA ASP A 101 5.34 15.87 27.85
C ASP A 101 4.34 15.00 27.05
N LEU A 102 3.98 13.85 27.64
CA LEU A 102 3.07 12.89 27.02
C LEU A 102 1.61 13.35 26.96
N GLY A 103 1.25 14.39 27.72
CA GLY A 103 -0.12 14.92 27.76
C GLY A 103 -0.44 15.85 26.59
N ALA A 104 0.58 16.35 25.89
CA ALA A 104 0.44 17.35 24.85
C ALA A 104 0.80 16.82 23.45
N GLY A 105 0.54 17.65 22.43
CA GLY A 105 1.02 17.43 21.07
C GLY A 105 0.58 16.10 20.45
N VAL A 106 1.53 15.44 19.77
CA VAL A 106 1.30 14.16 19.07
C VAL A 106 0.97 13.04 20.05
N TRP A 107 1.60 13.03 21.24
CA TRP A 107 1.44 11.98 22.24
C TRP A 107 0.07 12.01 22.90
N GLY A 108 -0.43 13.20 23.27
CA GLY A 108 -1.78 13.35 23.81
C GLY A 108 -2.86 12.90 22.82
N ARG A 109 -2.71 13.23 21.52
CA ARG A 109 -3.62 12.76 20.46
C ARG A 109 -3.56 11.24 20.28
N ALA A 110 -2.35 10.67 20.26
CA ALA A 110 -2.18 9.22 20.17
C ALA A 110 -2.83 8.48 21.35
N LYS A 111 -2.71 9.02 22.57
CA LYS A 111 -3.38 8.48 23.76
C LYS A 111 -4.91 8.53 23.62
N ALA A 112 -5.46 9.66 23.17
CA ALA A 112 -6.91 9.80 22.99
C ALA A 112 -7.46 8.76 21.99
N GLU A 113 -6.75 8.53 20.89
CA GLU A 113 -7.12 7.51 19.89
C GLU A 113 -7.10 6.10 20.48
N PHE A 114 -6.05 5.78 21.26
CA PHE A 114 -5.92 4.52 21.98
C PHE A 114 -7.07 4.30 22.96
N ASP A 115 -7.36 5.28 23.82
CA ASP A 115 -8.45 5.21 24.81
C ASP A 115 -9.80 4.99 24.12
N ALA A 116 -10.06 5.69 23.00
CA ALA A 116 -11.29 5.57 22.23
C ALA A 116 -11.49 4.15 21.66
N HIS A 117 -10.43 3.49 21.20
CA HIS A 117 -10.51 2.14 20.65
C HIS A 117 -10.61 1.06 21.74
N VAL A 118 -9.90 1.23 22.86
CA VAL A 118 -9.99 0.30 23.99
C VAL A 118 -11.37 0.31 24.65
N ALA A 119 -12.05 1.47 24.69
CA ALA A 119 -13.41 1.56 25.21
C ALA A 119 -14.47 0.79 24.39
N ASN A 120 -14.15 0.43 23.14
CA ASN A 120 -15.02 -0.30 22.22
C ASN A 120 -14.70 -1.81 22.17
N VAL A 121 -13.83 -2.31 23.04
CA VAL A 121 -13.47 -3.73 23.18
C VAL A 121 -14.26 -4.40 24.30
#